data_AF-A0A661VPT9-F1
#
_entry.id   AF-A0A661VPT9-F1
#
_cell.length_a   1.000
_cell.length_b   1.000
_cell.length_c   1.000
_cell.angle_alpha   90.00
_cell.angle_beta   90.00
_cell.angle_gamma   90.00
#
_symmetry.space_group_name_H-M   'P 1'
#
loop_
_entity.id
_entity.type
_entity.pdbx_description
1 polymer ?
#
loop_
_entity_poly.entity_id
_entity_poly.type
_entity_poly.pdbx_seq_one_letter_code
_entity_poly.pdbx_strand_id
1 'polypeptide(L)' 'RLKVLRAASLMDWHGPQPPGQVIALPEGTAVATGKGALLLLEVQLAGRRAMNISDFLRGRHGFVGSRLGFRQNRRADL' A
#
# COMPACT_ATOMS: atom_id res chain seq x y z
N ARG A 1 -6.45 -11.27 -2.44
CA ARG A 1 -6.33 -10.14 -3.40
C ARG A 1 -6.87 -8.88 -2.74
N LEU A 2 -6.14 -7.78 -2.85
CA LEU A 2 -6.57 -6.44 -2.43
C LEU A 2 -6.94 -5.65 -3.70
N LYS A 3 -8.08 -4.95 -3.67
CA LYS A 3 -8.46 -3.96 -4.68
C LYS A 3 -8.27 -2.57 -4.09
N VAL A 4 -7.73 -1.66 -4.88
CA VAL A 4 -7.75 -0.23 -4.60
C VAL A 4 -8.93 0.34 -5.36
N LEU A 5 -9.90 0.90 -4.64
CA LEU A 5 -11.13 1.43 -5.23
C LEU A 5 -11.06 2.94 -5.43
N ARG A 6 -10.43 3.65 -4.48
CA ARG A 6 -10.10 5.07 -4.60
C ARG A 6 -8.69 5.34 -4.13
N ALA A 7 -8.02 6.22 -4.87
CA ALA A 7 -6.69 6.72 -4.58
C ALA A 7 -6.52 8.14 -5.12
N ALA A 8 -5.52 8.84 -4.62
CA ALA A 8 -5.06 10.13 -5.16
C ALA A 8 -3.58 10.03 -5.57
N SER A 9 -3.19 10.75 -6.62
CA SER A 9 -1.79 10.84 -7.04
C SER A 9 -1.06 11.94 -6.28
N LEU A 10 0.08 11.60 -5.69
CA LEU A 10 1.03 12.54 -5.10
C LEU A 10 2.23 12.65 -6.05
N MET A 11 2.10 13.51 -7.07
CA MET A 11 3.10 13.61 -8.15
C MET A 11 4.42 14.25 -7.68
N ASP A 12 4.35 15.12 -6.68
CA ASP A 12 5.49 15.82 -6.10
C ASP A 12 6.22 15.00 -5.03
N TRP A 13 5.66 13.84 -4.65
CA TRP A 13 6.33 12.96 -3.70
C TRP A 13 7.58 12.34 -4.33
N HIS A 14 8.69 12.44 -3.62
CA HIS A 14 9.97 11.83 -4.01
C HIS A 14 10.53 11.06 -2.82
N GLY A 15 11.02 9.84 -3.06
CA GLY A 15 11.61 9.03 -2.00
C GLY A 15 12.43 7.87 -2.56
N PRO A 16 13.34 7.31 -1.75
CA PRO A 16 14.23 6.22 -2.18
C PRO A 16 13.52 4.86 -2.28
N GLN A 17 12.27 4.76 -1.85
CA GLN A 17 11.57 3.48 -1.77
C GLN A 17 11.27 2.91 -3.17
N PRO A 18 11.45 1.60 -3.38
CA PRO A 18 11.21 0.99 -4.68
C PRO A 18 9.71 0.98 -5.03
N PRO A 19 9.35 0.94 -6.33
CA PRO A 19 7.96 0.82 -6.75
C PRO A 19 7.24 -0.38 -6.10
N GLY A 20 6.03 -0.12 -5.62
CA GLY A 20 5.18 -1.05 -4.89
C GLY A 20 5.39 -1.02 -3.37
N GLN A 21 6.38 -0.30 -2.83
CA GLN A 21 6.56 -0.19 -1.38
C GLN A 21 5.44 0.62 -0.75
N VAL A 22 4.80 0.08 0.30
CA VAL A 22 3.80 0.80 1.08
C VAL A 22 4.51 1.66 2.12
N ILE A 23 4.21 2.95 2.14
CA ILE A 23 4.87 3.96 2.97
C ILE A 23 3.83 4.77 3.75
N ALA A 24 4.24 5.25 4.92
CA ALA A 24 3.48 6.25 5.67
C ALA A 24 4.00 7.63 5.33
N LEU A 25 3.08 8.55 5.02
CA LEU A 25 3.33 9.96 4.74
C LEU A 25 2.39 10.81 5.60
N PRO A 26 2.66 12.13 5.74
CA PRO A 26 1.74 13.04 6.41
C PRO A 26 0.32 13.01 5.84
N GLU A 27 0.17 12.79 4.52
CA GLU A 27 -1.12 12.71 3.83
C GLU A 27 -1.85 11.38 4.08
N GLY A 28 -1.16 10.36 4.59
CA GLY A 28 -1.71 9.04 4.90
C GLY A 28 -0.85 7.89 4.39
N THR A 29 -1.48 6.75 4.10
CA THR A 29 -0.78 5.56 3.60
C THR A 29 -0.73 5.58 2.08
N ALA A 30 0.47 5.53 1.52
CA ALA A 30 0.70 5.59 0.10
C ALA A 30 1.51 4.39 -0.40
N VAL A 31 1.53 4.19 -1.71
CA VAL A 31 2.38 3.22 -2.40
C VAL A 31 3.36 3.99 -3.26
N ALA A 32 4.66 3.82 -3.02
CA ALA A 32 5.71 4.36 -3.89
C ALA A 32 5.53 3.79 -5.30
N THR A 33 5.66 4.64 -6.31
CA THR A 33 5.57 4.24 -7.71
C THR A 33 6.87 4.58 -8.45
N GLY A 34 6.93 4.36 -9.76
CA GLY A 34 8.10 4.79 -10.56
C GLY A 34 8.29 6.31 -10.57
N LYS A 35 7.21 7.09 -10.40
CA LYS A 35 7.25 8.54 -10.25
C LYS A 35 6.09 9.00 -9.39
N GLY A 36 6.39 9.66 -8.28
CA GLY A 36 5.37 10.04 -7.30
C GLY A 36 4.90 8.84 -6.46
N ALA A 37 3.87 9.06 -5.66
CA ALA A 37 3.22 8.05 -4.85
C ALA A 37 1.71 8.00 -5.13
N LEU A 38 1.11 6.83 -4.85
CA LEU A 38 -0.33 6.64 -4.91
C LEU A 38 -0.89 6.59 -3.48
N LEU A 39 -1.55 7.66 -3.04
CA LEU A 39 -2.21 7.73 -1.74
C LEU A 39 -3.47 6.85 -1.75
N LEU A 40 -3.53 5.87 -0.86
CA LEU A 40 -4.65 4.94 -0.77
C LEU A 40 -5.76 5.57 0.08
N LEU A 41 -6.99 5.57 -0.45
CA LEU A 41 -8.15 6.12 0.26
C LEU A 41 -9.15 5.02 0.62
N GLU A 42 -9.52 4.21 -0.36
CA GLU A 42 -10.53 3.15 -0.20
C GLU A 42 -10.04 1.85 -0.83
N VAL A 43 -10.17 0.74 -0.09
CA VAL A 43 -9.71 -0.58 -0.49
C VAL A 43 -10.78 -1.64 -0.25
N GLN A 44 -10.62 -2.80 -0.90
CA GLN A 44 -11.51 -3.94 -0.71
C GLN A 44 -10.73 -5.26 -0.74
N LEU A 45 -10.89 -6.06 0.31
CA LEU A 45 -10.44 -7.45 0.33
C LEU A 45 -11.42 -8.33 -0.44
N ALA A 46 -10.91 -9.37 -1.11
CA ALA A 46 -11.75 -10.34 -1.80
C ALA A 46 -12.85 -10.90 -0.88
N GLY A 47 -14.12 -10.84 -1.33
CA GLY A 47 -15.28 -11.29 -0.55
C GLY A 47 -15.68 -10.40 0.63
N ARG A 48 -15.05 -9.23 0.81
CA ARG A 48 -15.40 -8.26 1.87
C ARG A 48 -16.00 -6.99 1.30
N ARG A 49 -16.67 -6.19 2.15
CA ARG A 49 -17.12 -4.84 1.80
C ARG A 49 -15.92 -3.91 1.60
N ALA A 50 -16.13 -2.86 0.81
CA ALA A 50 -15.16 -1.76 0.70
C ALA A 50 -14.99 -1.06 2.07
N MET A 51 -13.80 -0.51 2.32
CA MET A 51 -13.48 0.19 3.56
C MET A 51 -12.40 1.24 3.34
N ASN A 52 -12.35 2.23 4.24
CA ASN A 52 -11.27 3.20 4.27
C ASN A 52 -9.93 2.52 4.55
N ILE A 53 -8.84 3.10 4.05
CA ILE A 53 -7.49 2.58 4.33
C ILE A 53 -7.19 2.55 5.84
N SER A 54 -7.68 3.53 6.60
CA SER A 54 -7.49 3.62 8.05
C SER A 54 -8.12 2.44 8.78
N ASP A 55 -9.34 2.05 8.39
CA ASP A 55 -10.04 0.89 8.95
C ASP A 55 -9.32 -0.41 8.58
N PHE A 56 -8.83 -0.51 7.34
CA PHE A 56 -8.04 -1.66 6.89
C PHE A 56 -6.75 -1.84 7.72
N LEU A 57 -6.03 -0.75 8.02
CA LEU A 57 -4.75 -0.79 8.73
C LEU A 57 -4.89 -1.28 10.17
N ARG A 58 -5.99 -0.95 10.86
CA ARG A 58 -6.25 -1.41 12.24
C ARG A 58 -6.22 -2.94 12.38
N GLY A 59 -6.57 -3.66 11.32
CA GLY A 59 -6.57 -5.13 11.29
C GLY A 59 -5.38 -5.77 10.57
N ARG A 60 -4.37 -4.99 10.13
CA ARG A 60 -3.31 -5.49 9.26
C ARG A 60 -1.93 -4.94 9.60
N HIS A 61 -1.40 -5.42 10.72
CA HIS A 61 0.00 -5.19 11.10
C HIS A 61 0.96 -5.59 9.97
N GLY A 62 1.96 -4.75 9.71
CA GLY A 62 2.97 -4.97 8.66
C GLY A 62 2.55 -4.61 7.24
N PHE A 63 1.38 -3.99 7.03
CA PHE A 63 1.02 -3.49 5.71
C PHE A 63 1.90 -2.32 5.27
N VAL A 64 2.09 -1.32 6.14
CA VAL A 64 3.13 -0.29 5.95
C VAL A 64 4.51 -0.96 6.05
N GLY A 65 5.39 -0.66 5.09
CA GLY A 65 6.68 -1.33 4.91
C GLY A 65 6.61 -2.57 4.00
N SER A 66 5.42 -3.09 3.70
CA SER A 66 5.29 -4.19 2.74
C SER A 66 5.54 -3.75 1.29
N ARG A 67 5.57 -4.70 0.37
CA ARG A 67 5.69 -4.43 -1.08
C ARG A 67 4.56 -5.13 -1.84
N LEU A 68 3.75 -4.36 -2.56
CA LEU A 68 2.63 -4.85 -3.35
C LEU A 68 3.10 -5.40 -4.70
N GLY A 69 2.41 -6.42 -5.21
CA GLY A 69 2.68 -7.01 -6.52
C GLY A 69 3.86 -7.99 -6.55
N PHE A 70 4.57 -8.17 -5.44
CA PHE A 70 5.63 -9.17 -5.31
C PHE A 70 5.12 -10.35 -4.51
N ARG A 71 5.30 -11.57 -5.04
CA ARG A 71 5.08 -12.79 -4.28
C ARG A 71 6.20 -12.88 -3.25
N GLN A 72 5.90 -12.76 -1.96
CA GLN A 72 6.87 -13.13 -0.93
C GLN A 72 7.09 -14.64 -1.00
N ASN A 73 8.18 -15.05 -1.63
CA ASN A 73 8.64 -16.43 -1.56
C ASN A 73 9.37 -16.57 -0.22
N ARG A 74 8.71 -17.05 0.83
CA ARG A 74 9.42 -17.45 2.06
C ARG A 74 10.24 -18.70 1.74
N ARG A 75 11.49 -18.48 1.32
CA ARG A 75 12.61 -19.40 1.50
C ARG A 75 13.82 -18.55 1.88
N ALA A 76 13.95 -18.29 3.16
CA ALA A 76 15.20 -17.97 3.81
C ALA A 76 15.15 -18.74 5.12
N ASP A 77 15.63 -19.98 5.06
CA ASP A 77 16.01 -20.85 6.18
C ASP A 77 16.76 -22.05 5.53
N LEU A 78 18.02 -21.81 5.17
CA LEU A 78 19.12 -22.79 5.12
C LEU A 78 20.41 -22.04 5.41
#